data_AF-A0A536AIE4-F1
#
_entry.id   AF-A0A536AIE4-F1
#
_cell.length_a   1.000
_cell.length_b   1.000
_cell.length_c   1.000
_cell.angle_alpha   90.00
_cell.angle_beta   90.00
_cell.angle_gamma   90.00
#
_symmetry.space_group_name_H-M   'P 1'
#
loop_
_entity.id
_entity.type
_entity.pdbx_description
1 polymer ?
#
loop_
_entity_poly.entity_id
_entity_poly.type
_entity_poly.pdbx_seq_one_letter_code
_entity_poly.pdbx_strand_id
1 'polypeptide(L)'
;MLQTASSTSLGEQLKAGQHQIDVLLLQQSHLMAAFVESDEWEEDGSATPYDWIRINCHLTSNAVYDRATVGEKASELVESVQAMEATSSACTTGMQSIPTAMPETNSRSTRSGTFR
;
A
#
# COMPACT_ATOMS: atom_id res chain seq x y z
N MET A 1 33.51 22.91 10.39
CA MET A 1 32.45 22.82 11.41
C MET A 1 31.89 21.41 11.33
N LEU A 2 31.78 20.71 12.46
CA LEU A 2 31.44 19.28 12.53
C LEU A 2 29.99 19.05 12.08
N GLN A 3 29.80 18.28 11.00
CA GLN A 3 28.51 17.69 10.67
C GLN A 3 28.33 16.49 11.60
N THR A 4 27.59 16.65 12.70
CA THR A 4 27.13 15.51 13.49
C THR A 4 26.01 14.84 12.71
N ALA A 5 26.37 13.88 11.84
CA ALA A 5 25.41 12.91 11.37
C ALA A 5 24.82 12.24 12.62
N SER A 6 23.55 12.50 12.91
CA SER A 6 22.80 11.73 13.88
C SER A 6 22.92 10.26 13.47
N SER A 7 23.80 9.50 14.12
CA SER A 7 23.93 8.07 13.87
C SER A 7 22.77 7.37 14.57
N THR A 8 21.56 7.57 14.06
CA THR A 8 20.36 6.90 14.50
C THR A 8 20.60 5.40 14.43
N SER A 9 20.37 4.72 15.55
CA SER A 9 20.64 3.29 15.66
C SER A 9 19.79 2.50 14.65
N LEU A 10 20.26 1.31 14.23
CA LEU A 10 19.48 0.45 13.32
C LEU A 10 18.08 0.15 13.89
N GLY A 11 17.95 0.05 15.21
CA GLY A 11 16.67 -0.17 15.88
C GLY A 11 15.71 1.02 15.74
N GLU A 12 16.21 2.25 15.82
CA GLU A 12 15.39 3.46 15.59
C GLU A 12 14.99 3.58 14.12
N GLN A 13 15.86 3.24 13.17
CA GLN A 13 15.54 3.19 11.75
C GLN A 13 14.44 2.14 11.46
N LEU A 14 14.53 0.95 12.07
CA LEU A 14 13.52 -0.09 11.96
C LEU A 14 12.15 0.38 12.51
N LYS A 15 12.14 1.02 13.68
CA LYS A 15 10.90 1.57 14.28
C LYS A 15 10.27 2.62 13.38
N ALA A 16 11.07 3.54 12.84
CA ALA A 16 10.58 4.55 11.92
C ALA A 16 9.99 3.93 10.65
N GLY A 17 10.67 2.94 10.07
CA GLY A 17 10.17 2.21 8.90
C GLY A 17 8.88 1.43 9.18
N GLN A 18 8.82 0.73 10.31
CA GLN A 18 7.61 0.00 10.71
C GLN A 18 6.44 0.95 10.91
N HIS A 19 6.66 2.09 11.56
CA HIS A 19 5.62 3.09 11.76
C HIS A 19 5.05 3.62 10.43
N GLN A 20 5.92 3.87 9.43
CA GLN A 20 5.46 4.25 8.09
C GLN A 20 4.62 3.15 7.43
N ILE A 21 5.02 1.88 7.58
CA ILE A 21 4.24 0.73 7.10
C ILE A 21 2.88 0.69 7.80
N ASP A 22 2.84 0.87 9.11
CA ASP A 22 1.59 0.80 9.88
C ASP A 22 0.59 1.88 9.47
N VAL A 23 1.07 3.09 9.17
CA VAL A 23 0.22 4.18 8.64
C VAL A 23 -0.35 3.83 7.27
N LEU A 24 0.48 3.31 6.36
CA LEU A 24 0.01 2.87 5.03
C LEU A 24 -0.98 1.71 5.14
N LEU A 25 -0.75 0.78 6.07
CA LEU A 25 -1.66 -0.33 6.32
C LEU A 25 -3.00 0.14 6.88
N LEU A 26 -3.01 1.18 7.73
CA LEU A 26 -4.24 1.77 8.25
C LEU A 26 -5.07 2.44 7.15
N GLN A 27 -4.42 3.20 6.27
CA GLN A 27 -5.06 3.77 5.09
C GLN A 27 -5.62 2.69 4.17
N GLN A 28 -4.85 1.62 3.97
CA GLN A 28 -5.29 0.49 3.16
C GLN A 28 -6.49 -0.22 3.79
N SER A 29 -6.53 -0.36 5.12
CA SER A 29 -7.65 -0.91 5.87
C SER A 29 -8.95 -0.12 5.64
N HIS A 30 -8.89 1.22 5.64
CA HIS A 30 -10.04 2.05 5.31
C HIS A 30 -10.56 1.79 3.89
N LEU A 31 -9.67 1.72 2.89
CA LEU A 31 -10.05 1.41 1.52
C LEU A 31 -10.65 0.01 1.40
N MET A 32 -10.09 -0.98 2.10
CA MET A 32 -10.60 -2.34 2.09
C MET A 32 -12.00 -2.43 2.69
N ALA A 33 -12.25 -1.77 3.82
CA ALA A 33 -13.59 -1.73 4.42
C ALA A 33 -14.60 -1.07 3.48
N ALA A 34 -14.25 0.09 2.90
CA ALA A 34 -15.11 0.76 1.93
C ALA A 34 -15.38 -0.08 0.66
N PHE A 35 -14.37 -0.80 0.17
CA PHE A 35 -14.51 -1.68 -0.99
C PHE A 35 -15.35 -2.92 -0.70
N VAL A 36 -15.30 -3.45 0.52
CA VAL A 36 -16.16 -4.58 0.95
C VAL A 36 -17.64 -4.16 0.97
N GLU A 37 -17.93 -2.90 1.27
CA GLU A 37 -19.29 -2.34 1.25
C GLU A 37 -19.76 -1.88 -0.14
N SER A 38 -18.86 -1.85 -1.13
CA SER A 38 -19.22 -1.47 -2.51
C SER A 38 -19.67 -2.68 -3.33
N ASP A 39 -20.15 -2.41 -4.55
CA ASP A 39 -20.56 -3.44 -5.52
C ASP A 39 -19.54 -3.58 -6.68
N GLU A 40 -18.41 -2.87 -6.63
CA GLU A 40 -17.42 -2.82 -7.73
C GLU A 40 -16.82 -4.20 -8.07
N TRP A 41 -16.73 -5.09 -7.09
CA TRP A 41 -16.22 -6.45 -7.27
C TRP A 41 -17.17 -7.35 -8.07
N GLU A 42 -18.46 -7.00 -8.17
CA GLU A 42 -19.43 -7.73 -8.99
C GLU A 42 -19.20 -7.49 -10.49
N GLU A 43 -18.76 -6.30 -10.88
CA GLU A 43 -18.49 -5.95 -12.28
C GLU A 43 -17.38 -6.82 -12.90
N ASP A 44 -16.42 -7.22 -12.08
CA ASP A 44 -15.33 -8.13 -12.44
C ASP A 44 -15.71 -9.62 -12.32
N GLY A 45 -16.94 -9.93 -11.89
CA GLY A 45 -17.45 -11.29 -11.74
C GLY A 45 -16.83 -12.05 -10.56
N SER A 46 -16.32 -11.36 -9.54
CA SER A 46 -15.83 -12.01 -8.33
C SER A 46 -17.00 -12.57 -7.51
N ALA A 47 -16.77 -13.70 -6.83
CA ALA A 47 -17.78 -14.32 -5.97
C ALA A 47 -18.00 -13.56 -4.65
N THR A 48 -16.94 -12.91 -4.15
CA THR A 48 -16.97 -12.09 -2.93
C THR A 48 -15.99 -10.91 -3.05
N PRO A 49 -16.21 -9.80 -2.34
CA PRO A 49 -15.24 -8.69 -2.30
C PRO A 49 -13.89 -9.15 -1.71
N TYR A 50 -13.91 -10.04 -0.71
CA TYR A 50 -12.72 -10.58 -0.07
C TYR A 50 -11.84 -11.39 -1.03
N ASP A 51 -12.44 -12.22 -1.89
CA ASP A 51 -11.70 -12.95 -2.92
C ASP A 51 -11.12 -12.02 -3.98
N TRP A 52 -11.88 -10.98 -4.38
CA TRP A 52 -11.37 -9.96 -5.29
C TRP A 52 -10.11 -9.31 -4.71
N ILE A 53 -10.16 -8.84 -3.46
CA ILE A 53 -9.01 -8.22 -2.79
C ILE A 53 -7.85 -9.21 -2.67
N ARG A 54 -8.12 -10.45 -2.28
CA ARG A 54 -7.08 -11.47 -2.10
C ARG A 54 -6.30 -11.72 -3.39
N ILE A 55 -7.01 -11.84 -4.51
CA ILE A 55 -6.43 -12.14 -5.82
C ILE A 55 -5.72 -10.91 -6.38
N ASN A 56 -6.35 -9.74 -6.36
CA ASN A 56 -5.84 -8.52 -6.98
C ASN A 56 -4.77 -7.80 -6.15
N CYS A 57 -4.82 -7.91 -4.82
CA CYS A 57 -3.83 -7.32 -3.91
C CYS A 57 -2.79 -8.34 -3.40
N HIS A 58 -2.85 -9.59 -3.85
CA HIS A 58 -1.92 -10.67 -3.49
C HIS A 58 -1.79 -10.90 -1.97
N LEU A 59 -2.93 -10.91 -1.28
CA LEU A 59 -2.99 -11.11 0.17
C LEU A 59 -3.39 -12.54 0.51
N THR A 60 -3.17 -12.94 1.76
CA THR A 60 -3.78 -14.15 2.31
C THR A 60 -5.19 -13.83 2.83
N SER A 61 -6.07 -14.84 2.92
CA SER A 61 -7.43 -14.62 3.41
C SER A 61 -7.45 -13.93 4.78
N ASN A 62 -6.66 -14.40 5.74
CA ASN A 62 -6.58 -13.79 7.07
C ASN A 62 -6.14 -12.32 7.00
N ALA A 63 -5.14 -12.00 6.17
CA ALA A 63 -4.69 -10.62 6.03
C ALA A 63 -5.77 -9.70 5.45
N VAL A 64 -6.63 -10.20 4.56
CA VAL A 64 -7.77 -9.41 4.06
C VAL A 64 -8.81 -9.19 5.16
N TYR A 65 -9.24 -10.26 5.84
CA TYR A 65 -10.25 -10.16 6.91
C TYR A 65 -9.78 -9.27 8.07
N ASP A 66 -8.55 -9.41 8.52
CA ASP A 66 -7.98 -8.61 9.59
C ASP A 66 -7.98 -7.12 9.21
N ARG A 67 -7.54 -6.80 7.98
CA ARG A 67 -7.47 -5.41 7.52
C ARG A 67 -8.84 -4.79 7.28
N ALA A 68 -9.78 -5.53 6.72
CA ALA A 68 -11.16 -5.08 6.56
C ALA A 68 -11.79 -4.78 7.92
N THR A 69 -11.65 -5.70 8.88
CA THR A 69 -12.14 -5.52 10.26
C THR A 69 -11.52 -4.29 10.93
N VAL A 70 -10.20 -4.08 10.78
CA VAL A 70 -9.54 -2.87 11.29
C VAL A 70 -10.13 -1.61 10.66
N GLY A 71 -10.40 -1.62 9.35
CA GLY A 71 -11.01 -0.49 8.65
C GLY A 71 -12.41 -0.16 9.14
N GLU A 72 -13.25 -1.18 9.34
CA GLU A 72 -14.59 -1.05 9.92
C GLU A 72 -14.53 -0.43 11.33
N LYS A 73 -13.58 -0.91 12.14
CA LYS A 73 -13.42 -0.49 13.54
C LYS A 73 -12.64 0.81 13.74
N ALA A 74 -11.96 1.32 12.71
CA ALA A 74 -11.15 2.52 12.83
C ALA A 74 -11.97 3.77 13.22
N SER A 75 -13.25 3.83 12.83
CA SER A 75 -14.17 4.89 13.24
C SER A 75 -14.49 4.89 14.75
N GLU A 76 -14.33 3.75 15.43
CA GLU A 76 -14.51 3.61 16.88
C GLU A 76 -13.24 3.99 17.67
N LEU A 77 -12.10 4.12 16.97
CA LEU A 77 -10.76 4.33 17.56
C LEU A 77 -10.07 5.60 17.03
N VAL A 78 -10.84 6.66 16.81
CA VAL A 78 -10.38 7.91 16.17
C VAL A 78 -9.11 8.49 16.80
N GLU A 79 -9.01 8.51 18.14
CA GLU A 79 -7.83 9.05 18.83
C GLU A 79 -6.57 8.23 18.54
N SER A 80 -6.70 6.90 18.39
CA SER A 80 -5.57 6.02 18.07
C SER A 80 -5.13 6.20 16.62
N VAL A 81 -6.09 6.33 15.69
CA VAL A 81 -5.83 6.61 14.27
C VAL A 81 -5.10 7.95 14.10
N GLN A 82 -5.60 9.01 14.74
CA GLN A 82 -4.99 10.34 14.68
C GLN A 82 -3.57 10.35 15.26
N ALA A 83 -3.33 9.64 16.35
CA ALA A 83 -1.99 9.51 16.93
C ALA A 83 -0.99 8.85 15.96
N MET A 84 -1.44 7.85 15.20
CA MET A 84 -0.62 7.20 14.17
C MET A 84 -0.30 8.15 13.01
N GLU A 85 -1.29 8.90 12.51
CA GLU A 85 -1.09 9.81 11.37
C GLU A 85 -0.27 11.06 11.72
N ALA A 86 -0.45 11.62 12.91
CA ALA A 86 0.26 12.82 13.35
C ALA A 86 1.78 12.64 13.33
N THR A 87 2.27 11.44 13.66
CA THR A 87 3.70 11.13 13.69
C THR A 87 4.32 11.01 12.29
N SER A 88 3.53 10.63 11.27
CA SER A 88 3.98 10.52 9.88
C SER A 88 4.25 11.87 9.23
N SER A 89 3.39 12.86 9.50
CA SER A 89 3.47 14.21 8.92
C SER A 89 4.75 15.00 9.31
N ALA A 90 5.45 14.57 10.36
CA ALA A 90 6.66 15.24 10.85
C ALA A 90 7.93 14.91 10.03
N CYS A 91 7.92 13.91 9.14
CA CYS A 91 9.14 13.41 8.47
C CYS A 91 9.16 13.59 6.93
N THR A 92 8.06 14.00 6.29
CA THR A 92 7.91 13.92 4.81
C THR A 92 8.62 15.02 4.00
N THR A 93 9.58 15.75 4.58
CA THR A 93 10.36 16.78 3.83
C THR A 93 11.53 16.20 3.01
N GLY A 94 11.79 14.89 3.04
CA GLY A 94 13.07 14.34 2.55
C GLY A 94 13.08 13.48 1.28
N MET A 95 11.95 13.13 0.65
CA MET A 95 11.94 12.06 -0.36
C MET A 95 11.26 12.46 -1.68
N GLN A 96 11.81 13.46 -2.37
CA GLN A 96 11.56 13.68 -3.79
C GLN A 96 12.86 13.55 -4.55
N SER A 97 13.07 12.41 -5.23
CA SER A 97 13.76 12.27 -6.53
C SER A 97 13.97 10.78 -6.84
N ILE A 98 13.05 10.18 -7.62
CA ILE A 98 13.39 9.03 -8.46
C ILE A 98 13.16 9.50 -9.90
N PRO A 99 14.20 9.66 -10.73
CA PRO A 99 13.99 9.97 -12.14
C PRO A 99 13.49 8.73 -12.87
N THR A 100 12.25 8.80 -13.36
CA THR A 100 11.68 7.86 -14.33
C THR A 100 12.48 7.94 -15.63
N ALA A 101 13.34 6.94 -15.87
CA ALA A 101 13.92 6.71 -17.19
C ALA A 101 13.12 5.62 -17.89
N MET A 102 12.23 6.02 -18.79
CA MET A 102 11.65 5.14 -19.80
C MET A 102 12.60 5.05 -21.00
N PRO A 103 12.98 3.85 -21.48
CA PRO A 103 13.46 3.70 -22.84
C PRO A 103 12.28 3.49 -23.79
N GLU A 104 11.93 4.54 -24.54
CA GLU A 104 11.16 4.44 -25.77
C GLU A 104 12.09 4.11 -26.97
N THR A 105 11.49 3.52 -28.00
CA THR A 105 11.98 3.27 -29.38
C THR A 105 12.83 1.99 -29.57
N ASN A 106 12.68 1.13 -30.59
CA ASN A 106 11.95 1.21 -31.86
C ASN A 106 11.86 -0.17 -32.56
N SER A 107 10.73 -0.43 -33.21
CA SER A 107 10.53 -1.06 -34.54
C SER A 107 11.10 -2.44 -34.94
N ARG A 108 10.12 -3.30 -35.27
CA ARG A 108 9.89 -3.96 -36.59
C ARG A 108 10.69 -5.22 -36.94
N SER A 109 9.95 -6.19 -37.52
CA SER A 109 10.34 -7.37 -38.35
C SER A 109 9.99 -8.69 -37.66
N THR A 110 9.18 -9.63 -38.15
CA THR A 110 8.57 -9.91 -39.46
C THR A 110 7.47 -10.97 -39.26
N ARG A 111 6.43 -10.97 -40.11
CA ARG A 111 5.55 -12.14 -40.33
C ARG A 111 6.37 -13.40 -40.57
N SER A 112 5.95 -14.55 -40.03
CA SER A 112 5.81 -15.82 -40.77
C SER A 112 5.37 -16.97 -39.84
N GLY A 113 4.28 -17.67 -40.21
CA GLY A 113 3.97 -19.08 -39.92
C GLY A 113 3.82 -19.51 -38.45
N THR A 114 2.97 -20.45 -38.05
CA THR A 114 2.14 -21.41 -38.77
C THR A 114 1.14 -21.93 -37.76
N PHE A 115 -0.10 -22.04 -38.20
CA PHE A 115 -1.21 -22.69 -37.51
C PHE A 115 -0.96 -24.20 -37.44
N ARG A 116 -0.91 -24.77 -36.23
CA ARG A 116 -1.47 -26.10 -35.92
C ARG A 116 -1.61 -26.31 -34.43
#